data_AF-A0A1H4SDY8-F1
#
_entry.id   AF-A0A1H4SDY8-F1
#
_cell.length_a   1.000
_cell.length_b   1.000
_cell.length_c   1.000
_cell.angle_alpha   90.00
_cell.angle_beta   90.00
_cell.angle_gamma   90.00
#
_symmetry.space_group_name_H-M   'P 1'
#
loop_
_entity.id
_entity.type
_entity.pdbx_description
1 polymer ?
#
loop_
_entity_poly.entity_id
_entity_poly.type
_entity_poly.pdbx_seq_one_letter_code
_entity_poly.pdbx_strand_id
1 'polypeptide(L)' 'MASPVCIETMLFYYYSAAEHPRANTSSVINTTSNLRDEGMIEPEMFEGKIVFRPTEKGRAWVEALCSVPFPVAQWVIPPS' A
#
# COMPACT_ATOMS: atom_id res chain seq x y z
N MET A 1 -4.43 2.36 -10.99
CA MET A 1 -4.81 1.55 -9.81
C MET A 1 -3.59 1.08 -9.00
N ALA A 2 -2.53 0.52 -9.58
CA ALA A 2 -1.29 0.26 -8.82
C ALA A 2 -0.13 1.14 -9.32
N SER A 3 -0.03 2.37 -8.81
CA SER A 3 1.19 3.18 -8.96
C SER A 3 2.18 2.85 -7.83
N PRO A 4 3.48 3.12 -8.00
CA PRO A 4 4.45 2.95 -6.91
C PRO A 4 4.04 3.70 -5.64
N VAL A 5 3.48 4.91 -5.79
CA VAL A 5 2.97 5.71 -4.65
C VAL A 5 1.79 5.02 -3.96
N CYS A 6 0.87 4.42 -4.73
CA CYS A 6 -0.26 3.66 -4.18
C CYS A 6 0.23 2.48 -3.33
N ILE A 7 1.15 1.69 -3.87
CA ILE A 7 1.74 0.54 -3.18
C ILE A 7 2.44 1.00 -1.90
N GLU A 8 3.27 2.03 -1.99
CA GLU A 8 4.00 2.54 -0.83
C GLU A 8 3.08 3.07 0.27
N THR A 9 2.09 3.90 -0.08
CA THR A 9 1.13 4.46 0.89
C THR A 9 0.29 3.35 1.53
N MET A 10 -0.13 2.35 0.76
CA MET A 10 -0.88 1.21 1.29
C MET A 10 -0.01 0.35 2.23
N LEU A 11 1.24 0.06 1.86
CA LEU A 11 2.19 -0.68 2.71
C LEU A 11 2.51 0.08 4.00
N PHE A 12 2.60 1.41 3.94
CA PHE A 12 2.81 2.23 5.12
C PHE A 12 1.66 2.06 6.12
N TYR A 13 0.40 2.22 5.68
CA TYR A 13 -0.75 2.05 6.58
C TYR A 13 -0.94 0.60 7.03
N TYR A 14 -0.49 -0.36 6.23
CA TYR A 14 -0.50 -1.77 6.62
C TYR A 14 0.37 -2.05 7.85
N TYR A 15 1.54 -1.40 7.94
CA TYR A 15 2.50 -1.62 9.03
C TYR A 15 2.38 -0.61 10.18
N SER A 16 2.02 0.65 9.88
CA SER A 16 2.12 1.77 10.80
C SER A 16 0.77 2.41 11.09
N ALA A 17 0.55 2.75 12.35
CA ALA A 17 -0.56 3.60 12.79
C ALA A 17 -0.22 5.11 12.72
N ALA A 18 0.99 5.46 12.31
CA ALA A 18 1.44 6.85 12.34
C ALA A 18 0.91 7.65 11.13
N GLU A 19 1.13 8.96 11.16
CA GLU A 19 0.94 9.80 9.99
C GLU A 19 1.98 9.47 8.91
N HIS A 20 1.55 9.42 7.64
CA HIS A 20 2.46 9.15 6.53
C HIS A 20 3.53 10.25 6.44
N PRO A 21 4.84 9.93 6.32
CA PRO A 21 5.92 10.93 6.32
C PRO A 21 5.77 12.02 5.25
N ARG A 22 5.05 11.70 4.18
CA ARG A 22 4.75 12.57 3.04
C ARG A 22 3.27 12.95 2.94
N ALA A 23 2.54 12.95 4.05
CA ALA A 23 1.10 13.26 4.10
C ALA A 23 0.74 14.61 3.48
N ASN A 24 1.65 15.58 3.48
CA ASN A 24 1.44 16.91 2.89
C ASN A 24 1.65 16.97 1.37
N THR A 25 2.09 15.89 0.73
CA THR A 25 2.31 15.87 -0.72
C THR A 25 1.02 15.52 -1.44
N SER A 26 0.71 16.25 -2.52
CA SER A 26 -0.52 16.05 -3.29
C SER A 26 -0.72 14.61 -3.76
N SER A 27 0.36 13.94 -4.17
CA SER A 27 0.31 12.54 -4.60
C SER A 27 -0.15 11.60 -3.48
N VAL A 28 0.33 11.77 -2.25
CA VAL A 28 -0.08 10.95 -1.09
C VAL A 28 -1.50 11.30 -0.68
N ILE A 29 -1.86 12.59 -0.63
CA ILE A 29 -3.23 13.04 -0.31
C ILE A 29 -4.25 12.39 -1.26
N ASN A 30 -4.01 12.49 -2.57
CA ASN A 30 -4.89 11.92 -3.58
C ASN A 30 -4.94 10.39 -3.47
N THR A 31 -3.80 9.76 -3.22
CA THR A 31 -3.71 8.30 -3.05
C THR A 31 -4.47 7.83 -1.82
N THR A 32 -4.32 8.50 -0.68
CA THR A 32 -5.05 8.19 0.56
C THR A 32 -6.54 8.37 0.37
N SER A 33 -7.00 9.44 -0.31
CA SER A 33 -8.42 9.60 -0.64
C SER A 33 -8.93 8.45 -1.49
N ASN A 34 -8.22 8.11 -2.57
CA ASN A 34 -8.63 7.00 -3.45
C ASN A 34 -8.69 5.67 -2.70
N LEU A 35 -7.68 5.35 -1.88
CA LEU A 35 -7.66 4.11 -1.08
C LEU A 35 -8.83 4.06 -0.09
N ARG A 36 -9.18 5.19 0.52
CA ARG A 36 -10.35 5.29 1.42
C ARG A 36 -11.65 5.09 0.64
N ASP A 37 -11.80 5.78 -0.49
CA ASP A 37 -13.01 5.75 -1.31
C ASP A 37 -13.22 4.36 -1.95
N GLU A 38 -12.13 3.62 -2.19
CA GLU A 38 -12.14 2.20 -2.61
C GLU A 38 -12.37 1.21 -1.45
N GLY A 39 -12.47 1.68 -0.20
CA GLY A 39 -12.66 0.85 0.99
C GLY A 39 -11.44 -0.01 1.36
N MET A 40 -10.24 0.41 0.96
CA MET A 40 -8.97 -0.28 1.27
C MET A 40 -8.43 0.12 2.64
N ILE A 41 -8.69 1.36 3.05
CA ILE A 41 -8.34 1.91 4.36
C ILE A 41 -9.53 2.58 5.02
N GLU A 42 -9.50 2.65 6.34
CA GLU A 42 -10.51 3.31 7.18
C GLU A 42 -9.85 4.22 8.22
N PRO A 43 -10.48 5.35 8.59
CA PRO A 43 -9.99 6.21 9.63
C PRO A 43 -10.17 5.58 11.02
N GLU A 44 -9.15 5.67 11.86
CA GLU A 44 -9.14 5.24 13.26
C GLU A 44 -8.67 6.41 14.13
N MET A 45 -9.22 6.54 15.35
CA MET A 45 -8.70 7.49 16.33
C MET A 45 -7.57 6.86 17.12
N PHE A 46 -6.36 7.43 17.03
CA PHE A 46 -5.19 7.01 17.78
C PHE A 46 -4.52 8.22 18.43
N GLU A 47 -4.38 8.20 19.76
CA GLU A 47 -3.75 9.29 20.54
C GLU A 47 -4.31 10.69 20.24
N GLY A 48 -5.63 10.80 20.02
CA GLY A 48 -6.29 12.08 19.71
C GLY A 48 -6.10 12.57 18.28
N LYS A 49 -5.52 11.76 17.39
CA LYS A 49 -5.37 12.04 15.96
C LYS A 49 -6.14 11.03 15.12
N ILE A 50 -6.62 11.48 13.95
CA ILE A 50 -7.16 10.57 12.93
C ILE A 50 -5.98 9.95 12.21
N VAL A 51 -5.88 8.64 12.28
CA VAL A 51 -4.91 7.82 11.54
C VAL A 51 -5.67 6.90 10.59
N PHE A 52 -4.97 6.23 9.68
CA PHE A 52 -5.60 5.29 8.75
C PHE A 52 -5.11 3.87 9.00
N ARG A 53 -6.02 2.90 8.92
CA ARG A 53 -5.73 1.47 9.00
C ARG A 53 -6.27 0.73 7.78
N PRO A 54 -5.66 -0.39 7.38
CA PRO A 54 -6.20 -1.21 6.31
C PRO A 54 -7.45 -1.96 6.79
N THR A 55 -8.47 -1.97 5.94
CA THR A 55 -9.62 -2.87 6.08
C THR A 55 -9.21 -4.32 5.77
N GLU A 56 -10.11 -5.28 5.94
CA GLU A 56 -9.88 -6.66 5.49
C GLU A 56 -9.53 -6.72 3.99
N LYS A 57 -10.25 -5.96 3.15
CA LYS A 57 -9.97 -5.83 1.72
C LYS A 57 -8.56 -5.29 1.47
N GLY A 58 -8.17 -4.26 2.21
CA GLY A 58 -6.82 -3.68 2.11
C GLY A 58 -5.71 -4.66 2.49
N ARG A 59 -5.90 -5.43 3.57
CA ARG A 59 -4.94 -6.45 4.01
C ARG A 59 -4.78 -7.55 2.97
N ALA A 60 -5.89 -8.09 2.47
CA ALA A 60 -5.89 -9.12 1.44
C ALA A 60 -5.17 -8.64 0.16
N TRP A 61 -5.30 -7.36 -0.20
CA TRP A 61 -4.59 -6.80 -1.35
C TRP A 61 -3.07 -6.76 -1.15
N VAL A 62 -2.60 -6.37 0.05
CA VAL A 62 -1.16 -6.39 0.39
C VAL A 62 -0.62 -7.81 0.40
N GLU A 63 -1.34 -8.75 1.00
CA GLU A 63 -0.98 -10.16 1.02
C GLU A 63 -0.89 -10.75 -0.39
N ALA A 64 -1.86 -10.43 -1.26
CA ALA A 64 -1.83 -10.83 -2.67
C ALA A 64 -0.61 -10.28 -3.40
N LEU A 65 -0.27 -9.00 -3.18
CA LEU A 65 0.91 -8.36 -3.76
C LEU A 65 2.21 -9.06 -3.33
N CYS A 66 2.32 -9.41 -2.04
CA CYS A 66 3.47 -10.12 -1.47
C CYS A 66 3.51 -11.61 -1.82
N SER A 67 2.37 -12.20 -2.22
CA SER A 67 2.28 -13.62 -2.62
C SER A 67 2.77 -13.88 -4.04
N VAL A 68 3.03 -12.83 -4.83
CA VAL A 68 3.53 -12.97 -6.20
C VAL A 68 4.93 -13.62 -6.13
N PRO A 69 5.11 -14.82 -6.69
CA PRO A 69 6.41 -15.47 -6.66
C PRO A 69 7.43 -14.59 -7.37
N PHE A 70 8.59 -14.40 -6.74
CA PHE A 70 9.68 -13.65 -7.36
C PHE A 70 9.99 -14.29 -8.72
N PRO A 71 9.97 -13.53 -9.83
CA PRO A 71 10.26 -14.09 -11.13
C PRO A 71 11.70 -14.61 -11.12
N VAL A 72 11.84 -15.94 -11.10
CA VAL A 72 13.13 -16.60 -11.27
C VAL A 72 13.44 -16.54 -12.76
N ALA A 73 13.80 -15.36 -13.26
CA ALA A 73 14.33 -15.21 -14.60
C ALA A 73 15.68 -15.93 -14.64
N GLN A 74 15.72 -17.13 -15.23
CA GLN A 74 16.96 -17.81 -15.55
C GLN A 74 17.49 -17.27 -16.88
N TRP A 75 18.73 -16.80 -16.86
CA TRP A 75 19.45 -16.52 -18.09
C TRP A 75 19.72 -17.86 -18.81
N VAL A 76 19.08 -18.06 -19.95
CA VAL A 76 19.34 -19.23 -20.79
C VAL A 76 20.54 -18.91 -21.68
N ILE A 77 21.64 -19.64 -21.50
CA ILE A 77 22.76 -19.61 -22.43
C ILE A 77 22.37 -20.49 -23.63
N PRO A 78 22.37 -19.97 -24.88
CA PRO A 78 22.10 -20.79 -26.06
C PRO A 78 23.13 -21.92 -26.16
N PRO A 79 22.72 -23.15 -26.54
CA PRO A 79 23.68 -24.21 -26.82
C PRO A 79 24.55 -23.84 -28.02
N SER A 80 25.83 -24.17 -27.92
CA SER A 80 26.87 -23.97 -28.94
C SER A 80 26.63 -24.78 -30.21
#